data_AF-V5FZ84-F1
#
_entry.id   AF-V5FZ84-F1
#
_cell.length_a   1.000
_cell.length_b   1.000
_cell.length_c   1.000
_cell.angle_alpha   90.00
_cell.angle_beta   90.00
_cell.angle_gamma   90.00
#
_symmetry.space_group_name_H-M   'P 1'
#
loop_
_entity.id
_entity.type
_entity.pdbx_description
1 polymer ?
#
loop_
_entity_poly.entity_id
_entity_poly.type
_entity_poly.pdbx_seq_one_letter_code
_entity_poly.pdbx_strand_id
1 'polypeptide(L)'
;MGDLIEEWEELAKDYKQLETVNDTYLRKLKEISNLQQTCLKHLKHQRYRLNIMNKTIKHLQQSTNKDALRNLENDIMKREAELQLIEQSLPKQSGAYLKIVLGNIDVSFLNKEGKFRYKDEFEKFKLINHFIAFGLTIINFYFDFR
;
A
#
# COMPACT_ATOMS: atom_id res chain seq x y z
N MET A 1 -31.94 -32.92 26.25
CA MET A 1 -30.54 -33.36 26.03
C MET A 1 -30.35 -33.86 24.61
N GLY A 2 -31.28 -34.65 24.04
CA GLY A 2 -31.32 -34.95 22.59
C GLY A 2 -31.41 -33.69 21.72
N ASP A 3 -32.37 -32.80 22.00
CA ASP A 3 -32.57 -31.56 21.22
C ASP A 3 -31.33 -30.65 21.21
N LEU A 4 -30.60 -30.58 22.34
CA LEU A 4 -29.39 -29.77 22.46
C LEU A 4 -28.19 -30.36 21.69
N ILE A 5 -28.16 -31.69 21.53
CA ILE A 5 -27.15 -32.39 20.74
C ILE A 5 -27.44 -32.19 19.25
N GLU A 6 -28.71 -32.24 18.86
CA GLU A 6 -29.14 -31.99 17.47
C GLU A 6 -28.83 -30.55 17.04
N GLU A 7 -29.17 -29.54 17.87
CA GLU A 7 -28.79 -28.14 17.63
C GLU A 7 -27.27 -27.95 17.50
N TRP A 8 -26.48 -28.65 18.31
CA TRP A 8 -25.02 -28.59 18.24
C TRP A 8 -24.48 -29.21 16.93
N GLU A 9 -25.07 -30.32 16.48
CA GLU A 9 -24.69 -30.94 15.20
C GLU A 9 -25.06 -30.07 14.00
N GLU A 10 -26.21 -29.38 14.03
CA GLU A 10 -26.60 -28.41 13.02
C GLU A 10 -25.64 -27.22 13.00
N LEU A 11 -25.30 -26.67 14.17
CA LEU A 11 -24.33 -25.58 14.29
C LEU A 11 -22.94 -25.99 13.78
N ALA A 12 -22.51 -27.22 14.03
CA ALA A 12 -21.24 -27.73 13.53
C ALA A 12 -21.23 -27.86 11.99
N LYS A 13 -22.37 -28.17 11.37
CA LYS A 13 -22.51 -28.18 9.91
C LYS A 13 -22.47 -26.77 9.34
N ASP A 14 -23.17 -25.82 9.95
CA ASP A 14 -23.15 -24.39 9.56
C ASP A 14 -21.73 -23.80 9.69
N TYR A 15 -21.04 -24.11 10.78
CA TYR A 15 -19.66 -23.68 10.99
C TYR A 15 -18.71 -24.16 9.88
N LYS A 16 -18.86 -25.39 9.37
CA LYS A 16 -18.06 -25.87 8.22
C LYS A 16 -18.33 -25.07 6.94
N GLN A 17 -19.56 -24.60 6.74
CA GLN A 17 -19.88 -23.73 5.62
C GLN A 17 -19.24 -22.36 5.81
N LEU A 18 -19.29 -21.80 7.02
CA LEU A 18 -18.62 -20.56 7.37
C LEU A 18 -17.10 -20.63 7.13
N GLU A 19 -16.43 -21.71 7.52
CA GLU A 19 -15.00 -21.92 7.25
C GLU A 19 -14.69 -21.87 5.75
N THR A 20 -15.52 -22.53 4.94
CA THR A 20 -15.37 -22.54 3.47
C THR A 20 -15.53 -21.14 2.86
N VAL A 21 -16.51 -20.37 3.36
CA VAL A 21 -16.75 -18.99 2.94
C VAL A 21 -15.58 -18.09 3.35
N ASN A 22 -15.08 -18.23 4.58
CA ASN A 22 -13.95 -17.47 5.09
C ASN A 22 -12.66 -17.74 4.30
N ASP A 23 -12.37 -18.99 3.95
CA ASP A 23 -11.21 -19.34 3.14
C ASP A 23 -11.28 -18.70 1.74
N THR A 24 -12.47 -18.71 1.14
CA THR A 24 -12.71 -18.06 -0.16
C THR A 24 -12.54 -16.55 -0.07
N TYR A 25 -13.07 -15.95 0.98
CA TYR A 25 -12.91 -14.53 1.27
C TYR A 25 -11.43 -14.16 1.37
N LEU A 26 -10.65 -14.85 2.22
CA LEU A 26 -9.22 -14.61 2.39
C LEU A 26 -8.42 -14.73 1.08
N ARG A 27 -8.79 -15.70 0.22
CA ARG A 27 -8.16 -15.86 -1.10
C ARG A 27 -8.43 -14.66 -2.00
N LYS A 28 -9.69 -14.21 -2.10
CA LYS A 28 -10.08 -13.04 -2.91
C LYS A 28 -9.40 -11.76 -2.43
N LEU A 29 -9.20 -11.62 -1.12
CA LEU A 29 -8.50 -10.47 -0.55
C LEU A 29 -7.03 -10.42 -0.94
N LYS A 30 -6.35 -11.58 -0.92
CA LYS A 30 -4.96 -11.68 -1.40
C LYS A 30 -4.87 -11.33 -2.89
N GLU A 31 -5.83 -11.79 -3.69
CA GLU A 31 -5.92 -11.47 -5.12
C GLU A 31 -6.11 -9.96 -5.36
N ILE A 32 -7.06 -9.34 -4.65
CA ILE A 32 -7.30 -7.89 -4.72
C ILE A 32 -6.04 -7.12 -4.32
N SER A 33 -5.35 -7.52 -3.25
CA SER A 33 -4.10 -6.88 -2.81
C SER A 33 -3.01 -6.94 -3.89
N ASN A 34 -2.83 -8.11 -4.53
CA ASN A 34 -1.87 -8.26 -5.63
C ASN A 34 -2.21 -7.39 -6.85
N LEU A 35 -3.49 -7.32 -7.20
CA LEU A 35 -3.98 -6.45 -8.27
C LEU A 35 -3.74 -4.97 -7.95
N GLN A 36 -4.04 -4.53 -6.72
CA GLN A 36 -3.79 -3.17 -6.26
C GLN A 36 -2.31 -2.80 -6.37
N GLN A 37 -1.39 -3.66 -5.92
CA GLN A 37 0.05 -3.43 -6.05
C GLN A 37 0.49 -3.31 -7.51
N THR A 38 -0.09 -4.12 -8.39
CA THR A 38 0.19 -4.13 -9.82
C THR A 38 -0.30 -2.83 -10.46
N CYS A 39 -1.52 -2.40 -10.17
CA CYS A 39 -2.07 -1.12 -10.60
C CYS A 39 -1.18 0.05 -10.15
N LEU A 40 -0.75 0.08 -8.89
CA LEU A 40 0.14 1.11 -8.37
C LEU A 40 1.50 1.15 -9.10
N LYS A 41 2.08 -0.02 -9.40
CA LYS A 41 3.32 -0.10 -10.20
C LYS A 41 3.12 0.49 -11.60
N HIS A 42 2.03 0.13 -12.28
CA HIS A 42 1.71 0.66 -13.60
C HIS A 42 1.43 2.17 -13.58
N LEU A 43 0.68 2.66 -12.59
CA LEU A 43 0.43 4.10 -12.41
C LEU A 43 1.74 4.87 -12.23
N LYS A 44 2.64 4.39 -11.37
CA LYS A 44 3.95 5.00 -11.14
C LYS A 44 4.76 5.06 -12.44
N HIS A 45 4.78 3.96 -13.20
CA HIS A 45 5.49 3.89 -14.48
C HIS A 45 4.90 4.85 -15.53
N GLN A 46 3.56 4.90 -15.66
CA GLN A 46 2.88 5.83 -16.57
C GLN A 46 3.18 7.29 -16.20
N ARG A 47 3.06 7.67 -14.92
CA ARG A 47 3.41 9.02 -14.45
C ARG A 47 4.86 9.40 -14.74
N TYR A 48 5.79 8.46 -14.53
CA TYR A 48 7.20 8.69 -14.86
C TYR A 48 7.40 9.00 -16.35
N ARG A 49 6.79 8.21 -17.23
CA ARG A 49 6.89 8.41 -18.68
C ARG A 49 6.25 9.72 -19.13
N LEU A 50 5.07 10.06 -18.61
CA LEU A 50 4.41 11.34 -18.91
C LEU A 50 5.25 12.54 -18.46
N ASN A 51 5.88 12.45 -17.29
CA ASN A 51 6.79 13.50 -16.83
C ASN A 51 8.01 13.69 -17.76
N ILE A 52 8.59 12.59 -18.27
CA ILE A 52 9.65 12.69 -19.29
C ILE A 52 9.12 13.36 -20.55
N MET A 53 7.97 12.91 -21.07
CA MET A 53 7.36 13.48 -22.28
C MET A 53 7.09 14.98 -22.13
N ASN A 54 6.54 15.41 -20.99
CA ASN A 54 6.32 16.81 -20.67
C ASN A 54 7.62 17.63 -20.66
N LYS A 55 8.73 17.07 -20.18
CA LYS A 55 10.05 17.73 -20.25
C LYS A 55 10.53 17.85 -21.70
N THR A 56 10.42 16.78 -22.47
CA THR A 56 10.84 16.77 -23.89
C THR A 56 10.01 17.76 -24.72
N ILE A 57 8.71 17.83 -24.52
CA ILE A 57 7.81 18.78 -25.19
C ILE A 57 8.25 20.22 -24.91
N LYS A 58 8.56 20.57 -23.65
CA LYS A 58 9.07 21.90 -23.29
C LYS A 58 10.35 22.28 -24.05
N HIS A 59 11.22 21.31 -24.32
CA HIS A 59 12.43 21.55 -25.12
C HIS A 59 12.14 21.69 -26.63
N LEU A 60 11.10 21.05 -27.15
CA LEU A 60 10.71 21.08 -28.57
C LEU A 60 9.80 22.25 -28.95
N GLN A 61 9.24 22.96 -27.97
CA GLN A 61 8.37 24.13 -28.18
C GLN A 61 9.01 25.24 -29.04
N GLN A 62 10.34 25.27 -29.16
CA GLN A 62 11.08 26.26 -29.93
C GLN A 62 11.36 25.87 -31.40
N SER A 63 11.23 24.60 -31.80
CA SER A 63 11.78 24.10 -33.07
C SER A 63 10.84 23.22 -33.92
N THR A 64 9.62 22.93 -33.46
CA THR A 64 8.70 21.94 -34.08
C THR A 64 7.37 22.54 -34.53
N ASN A 65 6.67 21.83 -35.42
CA ASN A 65 5.28 22.10 -35.83
C ASN A 65 4.35 22.26 -34.61
N LYS A 66 3.82 23.48 -34.42
CA LYS A 66 3.05 23.88 -33.23
C LYS A 66 1.72 23.15 -33.07
N ASP A 67 1.08 22.73 -34.17
CA ASP A 67 -0.24 22.10 -34.12
C ASP A 67 -0.15 20.63 -33.68
N ALA A 68 0.84 19.90 -34.20
CA ALA A 68 1.11 18.53 -33.76
C ALA A 68 1.52 18.49 -32.27
N LEU A 69 2.28 19.48 -31.82
CA LEU A 69 2.70 19.59 -30.42
C LEU A 69 1.52 19.89 -29.48
N ARG A 70 0.61 20.78 -29.88
CA ARG A 70 -0.62 21.08 -29.14
C ARG A 70 -1.54 19.87 -29.00
N ASN A 71 -1.70 19.10 -30.07
CA ASN A 71 -2.51 17.88 -30.02
C ASN A 71 -1.91 16.86 -29.04
N LEU A 72 -0.58 16.70 -29.05
CA LEU A 72 0.10 15.82 -28.11
C LEU A 72 -0.01 16.29 -26.65
N GLU A 73 0.08 17.60 -26.39
CA GLU A 73 -0.14 18.18 -25.05
C GLU A 73 -1.57 17.89 -24.55
N ASN A 74 -2.58 18.02 -25.41
CA ASN A 74 -3.97 17.68 -25.06
C ASN A 74 -4.14 16.20 -24.73
N ASP A 75 -3.53 15.31 -25.50
CA ASP A 75 -3.59 13.87 -25.25
C ASP A 75 -2.91 13.50 -23.91
N ILE A 76 -1.79 14.15 -23.58
CA ILE A 76 -1.11 13.97 -22.30
C ILE A 76 -1.99 14.45 -21.15
N MET A 77 -2.59 15.63 -21.26
CA MET A 77 -3.51 16.15 -20.23
C MET A 77 -4.71 15.22 -20.01
N LYS A 78 -5.31 14.72 -21.08
CA LYS A 78 -6.40 13.73 -20.99
C LYS A 78 -5.94 12.48 -20.27
N ARG A 79 -4.75 11.97 -20.61
CA ARG A 79 -4.18 10.79 -19.97
C ARG A 79 -3.87 11.00 -18.49
N GLU A 80 -3.39 12.18 -18.10
CA GLU A 80 -3.17 12.52 -16.69
C GLU A 80 -4.48 12.50 -15.90
N ALA A 81 -5.57 13.05 -16.46
CA ALA A 81 -6.89 13.00 -15.84
C ALA A 81 -7.42 11.56 -15.68
N GLU A 82 -7.27 10.72 -16.70
CA GLU A 82 -7.63 9.29 -16.63
C GLU A 82 -6.84 8.56 -15.53
N LEU A 83 -5.53 8.81 -15.42
CA LEU A 83 -4.68 8.21 -14.38
C LEU A 83 -5.10 8.65 -12.97
N GLN A 84 -5.55 9.90 -12.82
CA GLN A 84 -6.06 10.40 -11.55
C GLN A 84 -7.36 9.70 -11.13
N LEU A 85 -8.27 9.43 -12.06
CA LEU A 85 -9.48 8.65 -11.80
C LEU A 85 -9.16 7.23 -11.35
N ILE A 86 -8.18 6.59 -12.01
CA ILE A 86 -7.71 5.25 -11.62
C ILE A 86 -7.10 5.28 -10.23
N GLU A 87 -6.28 6.29 -9.90
CA GLU A 87 -5.69 6.41 -8.57
C GLU A 87 -6.74 6.60 -7.47
N GLN A 88 -7.82 7.35 -7.74
CA GLN A 88 -8.93 7.55 -6.81
C GLN A 88 -9.73 6.27 -6.54
N SER A 89 -9.75 5.33 -7.49
CA SER A 89 -10.39 4.01 -7.32
C SER A 89 -9.59 3.05 -6.42
N LEU A 90 -8.31 3.33 -6.19
CA LEU A 90 -7.43 2.51 -5.36
C LEU A 90 -7.52 2.95 -3.89
N PRO A 91 -7.31 2.03 -2.93
CA PRO A 91 -7.28 2.40 -1.52
C PRO A 91 -6.15 3.41 -1.28
N LYS A 92 -6.49 4.51 -0.60
CA LYS A 92 -5.50 5.53 -0.23
C LYS A 92 -4.47 4.91 0.71
N GLN A 93 -3.20 4.98 0.34
CA GLN A 93 -2.13 4.58 1.24
C GLN A 93 -2.12 5.46 2.49
N SER A 94 -1.90 4.84 3.64
CA SER A 94 -1.64 5.48 4.93
C SER A 94 -0.65 6.65 4.78
N GLY A 95 -0.99 7.82 5.35
CA GLY A 95 -0.14 9.00 5.33
C GLY A 95 1.22 8.77 6.01
N ALA A 96 2.20 9.66 5.75
CA ALA A 96 3.58 9.50 6.20
C ALA A 96 3.72 9.24 7.71
N TYR A 97 2.95 9.96 8.54
CA TYR A 97 2.92 9.75 9.98
C TYR A 97 2.49 8.32 10.37
N LEU A 98 1.44 7.82 9.72
CA LEU A 98 0.90 6.49 9.98
C LEU A 98 1.87 5.38 9.52
N LYS A 99 2.62 5.60 8.44
CA LYS A 99 3.70 4.71 7.98
C LYS A 99 4.90 4.68 8.92
N ILE A 100 5.22 5.79 9.59
CA ILE A 100 6.32 5.86 10.56
C ILE A 100 5.96 5.10 11.84
N VAL A 101 4.72 5.22 12.31
CA VAL A 101 4.28 4.61 13.58
C VAL A 101 3.94 3.12 13.42
N LEU A 102 3.40 2.69 12.26
CA LEU A 102 2.95 1.31 12.04
C LEU A 102 3.86 0.50 11.10
N GLY A 103 4.86 1.08 10.45
CA GLY A 103 5.62 0.42 9.38
C GLY A 103 4.81 0.32 8.07
N ASN A 104 5.44 -0.16 6.98
CA ASN A 104 4.80 -0.27 5.66
C ASN A 104 3.86 -1.49 5.58
N ILE A 105 2.79 -1.41 6.36
CA ILE A 105 1.79 -2.44 6.53
C ILE A 105 0.47 -1.86 6.06
N ASP A 106 -0.03 -2.38 4.94
CA ASP A 106 -1.39 -2.11 4.53
C ASP A 106 -2.30 -2.63 5.64
N VAL A 107 -2.93 -1.72 6.39
CA VAL A 107 -3.87 -2.03 7.48
C VAL A 107 -5.13 -2.73 6.97
N SER A 108 -5.26 -2.85 5.65
CA SER A 108 -6.29 -3.62 4.99
C SER A 108 -5.78 -5.03 4.71
N PHE A 109 -6.31 -5.95 5.49
CA PHE A 109 -6.39 -7.39 5.26
C PHE A 109 -5.27 -8.30 5.78
N LEU A 110 -5.56 -8.84 6.97
CA LEU A 110 -5.29 -10.21 7.43
C LEU A 110 -4.83 -11.18 6.32
N ASN A 111 -3.54 -11.17 6.04
CA ASN A 111 -2.84 -12.29 5.43
C ASN A 111 -1.84 -12.78 6.47
N LYS A 112 -1.70 -14.09 6.66
CA LYS A 112 -0.78 -14.69 7.65
C LYS A 112 0.67 -14.21 7.42
N GLU A 113 1.01 -13.91 6.16
CA GLU A 113 2.24 -13.22 5.74
C GLU A 113 2.30 -11.75 6.19
N GLY A 114 1.18 -11.04 6.19
CA GLY A 114 1.04 -9.67 6.70
C GLY A 114 1.20 -9.59 8.23
N LYS A 115 0.74 -10.59 8.98
CA LYS A 115 1.01 -10.71 10.43
C LYS A 115 2.50 -10.93 10.72
N PHE A 116 3.17 -11.74 9.89
CA PHE A 116 4.62 -11.97 10.02
C PHE A 116 5.42 -10.71 9.66
N ARG A 117 5.08 -10.05 8.55
CA ARG A 117 5.67 -8.77 8.17
C ARG A 117 5.38 -7.66 9.19
N TYR A 118 4.19 -7.66 9.79
CA TYR A 118 3.85 -6.74 10.88
C TYR A 118 4.74 -6.94 12.09
N LYS A 119 4.95 -8.21 12.48
CA LYS A 119 5.87 -8.53 13.56
C LYS A 119 7.29 -8.07 13.26
N ASP A 120 7.78 -8.29 12.04
CA ASP A 120 9.12 -7.89 11.61
C ASP A 120 9.31 -6.36 11.60
N GLU A 121 8.36 -5.61 11.03
CA GLU A 121 8.40 -4.14 11.02
C GLU A 121 8.29 -3.56 12.45
N PHE A 122 7.46 -4.16 13.31
CA PHE A 122 7.36 -3.77 14.72
C PHE A 122 8.65 -4.07 15.51
N GLU A 123 9.34 -5.17 15.21
CA GLU A 123 10.64 -5.49 15.80
C GLU A 123 11.74 -4.54 15.34
N LYS A 124 11.76 -4.17 14.04
CA LYS A 124 12.67 -3.11 13.53
C LYS A 124 12.43 -1.77 14.20
N PHE A 125 11.18 -1.36 14.40
CA PHE A 125 10.85 -0.13 15.12
C PHE A 125 11.40 -0.14 16.55
N LYS A 126 11.18 -1.24 17.29
CA LYS A 126 11.72 -1.41 18.64
C LYS A 126 13.25 -1.32 18.68
N LEU A 127 13.92 -1.88 17.66
CA LEU A 127 15.37 -1.85 17.56
C LEU A 127 15.89 -0.41 17.31
N ILE A 128 15.28 0.33 16.38
CA ILE A 128 15.62 1.73 16.13
C ILE A 128 15.43 2.57 17.40
N ASN A 129 14.33 2.37 18.12
CA ASN A 129 14.08 3.07 19.38
C ASN A 129 15.13 2.76 20.46
N HIS A 130 15.58 1.52 20.55
CA HIS A 130 16.69 1.15 21.43
C HIS A 130 18.01 1.84 21.04
N PHE A 131 18.33 1.94 19.75
CA PHE A 131 19.52 2.66 19.30
C PHE A 131 19.46 4.16 19.61
N ILE A 132 18.28 4.78 19.44
CA ILE A 132 18.06 6.19 19.80
C ILE A 132 18.23 6.37 21.32
N ALA A 133 17.57 5.54 22.12
CA ALA A 133 17.69 5.57 23.57
C ALA A 133 19.13 5.35 24.03
N PHE A 134 19.84 4.39 23.43
CA PHE A 134 21.24 4.12 23.72
C PHE A 134 22.15 5.30 23.37
N GLY A 135 21.93 5.93 22.21
CA GLY A 135 22.64 7.14 21.81
C GLY A 135 22.39 8.30 22.78
N LEU A 136 21.14 8.51 23.19
CA LEU A 136 20.77 9.51 24.20
C LEU A 136 21.43 9.23 25.55
N THR A 137 21.51 7.97 25.99
CA THR A 137 22.20 7.58 27.23
C THR A 137 23.70 7.83 27.14
N ILE A 138 24.35 7.50 26.02
CA ILE A 138 25.77 7.79 25.81
C ILE A 138 26.00 9.30 25.86
N ILE A 139 25.20 10.07 25.13
CA ILE A 139 25.30 11.53 25.11
C ILE A 139 25.14 12.08 26.54
N ASN A 140 24.11 11.64 27.27
CA ASN A 140 23.85 12.05 28.64
C ASN A 140 25.05 11.69 29.56
N PHE A 141 25.59 10.47 29.46
CA PHE A 141 26.78 10.08 30.20
C PHE A 141 28.01 10.94 29.90
N TYR A 142 28.26 11.29 28.63
CA TYR A 142 29.35 12.20 28.26
C TYR A 142 29.16 13.63 28.77
N PHE A 143 27.91 14.10 28.85
CA PHE A 143 27.58 15.40 29.42
C PHE A 143 27.65 15.41 30.95
N ASP A 144 27.26 14.32 31.63
CA ASP A 144 27.36 14.19 33.09
C ASP A 144 28.81 14.00 33.57
N PHE A 145 29.70 13.45 32.74
CA PHE A 145 31.12 13.26 33.06
C PHE A 145 32.00 14.50 32.79
N ARG A 146 31.42 15.61 32.30
CA ARG A 146 32.13 16.88 32.03
C ARG A 146 31.61 18.04 32.86
#